data_AF-A0A1G9T7D9-F1
#
_entry.id   AF-A0A1G9T7D9-F1
#
_cell.length_a   1.000
_cell.length_b   1.000
_cell.length_c   1.000
_cell.angle_alpha   90.00
_cell.angle_beta   90.00
_cell.angle_gamma   90.00
#
_symmetry.space_group_name_H-M   'P 1'
#
loop_
_entity.id
_entity.type
_entity.pdbx_description
1 polymer ?
#
loop_
_entity_poly.entity_id
_entity_poly.type
_entity_poly.pdbx_seq_one_letter_code
_entity_poly.pdbx_strand_id
1 'polypeptide(L)'
;MESQQTVDVHYRPPHPVGSGQADCEVENVQLTPHEQERLLIHVAADVAEKRRARGVKLNHPEAVALITTHILEGARDGRTVAELMASGRKVLTRDDVMDGIPAMIHDVQVEATFPDGTKLVTVHDPIV
;
A
#
# COMPACT_ATOMS: atom_id res chain seq x y z
N MET A 1 -0.33 28.61 -0.18
CA MET A 1 0.62 27.97 -1.13
C MET A 1 1.45 27.02 -0.30
N GLU A 2 0.98 25.79 -0.14
CA GLU A 2 1.71 24.75 0.59
C GLU A 2 2.86 24.24 -0.27
N SER A 3 4.05 24.29 0.30
CA SER A 3 5.27 23.74 -0.27
C SER A 3 5.15 22.22 -0.32
N GLN A 4 5.01 21.66 -1.51
CA GLN A 4 5.11 20.21 -1.73
C GLN A 4 6.54 19.76 -1.39
N GLN A 5 6.66 18.92 -0.37
CA GLN A 5 7.92 18.38 0.10
C GLN A 5 8.26 17.15 -0.74
N THR A 6 9.17 17.31 -1.70
CA THR A 6 9.71 16.21 -2.52
C THR A 6 10.54 15.28 -1.63
N VAL A 7 10.30 13.98 -1.72
CA VAL A 7 11.10 12.96 -1.03
C VAL A 7 12.29 12.60 -1.92
N ASP A 8 13.50 12.99 -1.52
CA ASP A 8 14.73 12.63 -2.23
C ASP A 8 15.14 11.18 -1.93
N VAL A 9 14.96 10.28 -2.90
CA VAL A 9 15.36 8.87 -2.80
C VAL A 9 16.60 8.62 -3.66
N HIS A 10 17.74 8.34 -3.04
CA HIS A 10 19.00 8.11 -3.74
C HIS A 10 19.11 6.65 -4.23
N TYR A 11 18.87 6.41 -5.52
CA TYR A 11 19.08 5.11 -6.17
C TYR A 11 20.42 5.09 -6.93
N ARG A 12 21.28 4.10 -6.65
CA ARG A 12 22.55 3.88 -7.36
C ARG A 12 22.41 2.65 -8.27
N PRO A 13 22.28 2.80 -9.60
CA PRO A 13 22.28 1.63 -10.48
C PRO A 13 23.66 0.93 -10.47
N PRO A 14 23.72 -0.38 -10.77
CA PRO A 14 24.99 -1.06 -10.97
C PRO A 14 25.67 -0.52 -12.24
N HIS A 15 26.85 0.07 -12.07
CA HIS A 15 27.61 0.75 -13.12
C HIS A 15 28.03 -0.21 -14.26
N PRO A 16 27.88 0.17 -15.54
CA PRO A 16 28.60 -0.48 -16.62
C PRO A 16 30.08 -0.04 -16.57
N VAL A 17 31.01 -0.99 -16.73
CA VAL A 17 32.46 -0.74 -16.70
C VAL A 17 32.85 0.06 -17.95
N GLY A 18 33.07 1.36 -17.81
CA GLY A 18 33.56 2.22 -18.89
C GLY A 18 33.94 3.61 -18.39
N SER A 19 35.21 3.95 -18.53
CA SER A 19 35.82 5.21 -18.11
C SER A 19 35.26 6.41 -18.87
N GLY A 20 34.37 7.16 -18.25
CA GLY A 20 33.94 8.48 -18.68
C GLY A 20 33.15 9.12 -17.55
N GLN A 21 33.51 10.35 -17.17
CA GLN A 21 32.71 11.18 -16.28
C GLN A 21 31.33 11.35 -16.90
N ALA A 22 30.38 10.51 -16.46
CA ALA A 22 28.97 10.74 -16.65
C ALA A 22 28.52 11.53 -15.43
N ASP A 23 28.25 12.81 -15.64
CA ASP A 23 27.44 13.61 -14.74
C ASP A 23 26.19 12.77 -14.44
N CYS A 24 26.06 12.34 -13.19
CA CYS A 24 24.92 11.55 -12.74
C CYS A 24 23.74 12.53 -12.64
N GLU A 25 23.10 12.80 -13.77
CA GLU A 25 21.79 13.42 -13.79
C GLU A 25 20.83 12.41 -13.13
N VAL A 26 20.46 12.69 -11.88
CA VAL A 26 19.47 11.91 -11.16
C VAL A 26 18.13 12.14 -11.87
N GLU A 27 17.71 11.20 -12.71
CA GLU A 27 16.33 11.20 -13.18
C GLU A 27 15.42 10.91 -11.97
N ASN A 28 14.84 11.99 -11.42
CA ASN A 28 13.85 11.90 -10.36
C ASN A 28 12.68 11.04 -10.81
N VAL A 29 12.27 10.08 -9.99
CA VAL A 29 11.00 9.36 -10.17
C VAL A 29 9.87 10.39 -10.07
N GLN A 30 9.26 10.74 -11.20
CA GLN A 30 8.18 11.73 -11.29
C GLN A 30 6.89 11.10 -10.79
N LEU A 31 6.67 11.14 -9.47
CA LEU A 31 5.46 10.64 -8.84
C LEU A 31 4.41 11.74 -8.76
N THR A 32 3.23 11.46 -9.29
CA THR A 32 2.04 12.27 -9.01
C THR A 32 1.72 12.25 -7.51
N PRO A 33 1.03 13.27 -6.97
CA PRO A 33 0.62 13.28 -5.56
C PRO A 33 -0.14 12.01 -5.15
N HIS A 34 -0.97 11.49 -6.05
CA HIS A 34 -1.73 10.26 -5.83
C HIS A 34 -0.84 9.00 -5.75
N GLU A 35 0.23 8.94 -6.54
CA GLU A 35 1.21 7.85 -6.43
C GLU A 35 2.03 7.95 -5.14
N GLN A 36 2.37 9.17 -4.70
CA GLN A 36 3.03 9.37 -3.40
C GLN A 36 2.13 8.94 -2.23
N GLU A 37 0.84 9.27 -2.26
CA GLU A 37 -0.14 8.81 -1.26
C GLU A 37 -0.22 7.28 -1.19
N ARG A 38 -0.23 6.60 -2.34
CA ARG A 38 -0.19 5.13 -2.39
C ARG A 38 1.08 4.56 -1.74
N LEU A 39 2.23 5.17 -1.98
CA LEU A 39 3.48 4.76 -1.32
C LEU A 39 3.42 4.97 0.20
N LEU A 40 2.83 6.08 0.66
CA LEU A 40 2.64 6.32 2.10
C LEU A 40 1.74 5.24 2.73
N ILE A 41 0.71 4.77 2.02
CA ILE A 41 -0.14 3.66 2.49
C ILE A 41 0.68 2.37 2.63
N HIS A 42 1.54 2.05 1.67
CA HIS A 42 2.43 0.88 1.78
C HIS A 42 3.37 0.99 2.98
N VAL A 43 3.94 2.18 3.24
CA VAL A 43 4.79 2.40 4.43
C VAL A 43 3.98 2.22 5.72
N ALA A 44 2.73 2.71 5.76
CA ALA A 44 1.86 2.51 6.91
C ALA A 44 1.53 1.02 7.13
N ALA A 45 1.28 0.27 6.07
CA ALA A 45 1.05 -1.17 6.11
C ALA A 45 2.29 -1.94 6.61
N ASP A 46 3.49 -1.57 6.16
CA ASP A 46 4.75 -2.16 6.65
C ASP A 46 4.95 -1.94 8.16
N VAL A 47 4.62 -0.74 8.65
CA VAL A 47 4.67 -0.42 10.07
C VAL A 47 3.64 -1.24 10.85
N ALA A 48 2.42 -1.38 10.31
CA ALA A 48 1.35 -2.18 10.88
C ALA A 48 1.74 -3.67 10.95
N GLU A 49 2.27 -4.26 9.88
CA GLU A 49 2.70 -5.67 9.86
C GLU A 49 3.79 -5.93 10.91
N LYS A 50 4.76 -5.02 11.03
CA LYS A 50 5.81 -5.10 12.08
C LYS A 50 5.21 -5.02 13.49
N ARG A 51 4.15 -4.22 13.70
CA ARG A 51 3.43 -4.13 14.99
C ARG A 51 2.67 -5.43 15.28
N ARG A 52 1.91 -5.95 14.29
CA ARG A 52 1.20 -7.22 14.38
C ARG A 52 2.14 -8.38 14.70
N ALA A 53 3.29 -8.45 14.05
CA ALA A 53 4.31 -9.48 14.27
C ALA A 53 4.88 -9.49 15.71
N ARG A 54 4.78 -8.37 16.45
CA ARG A 54 5.13 -8.29 17.88
C ARG A 54 3.95 -8.60 18.81
N GLY A 55 2.80 -8.97 18.27
CA GLY A 55 1.57 -9.24 19.03
C GLY A 55 0.81 -7.97 19.45
N VAL A 56 1.09 -6.82 18.83
CA VAL A 56 0.35 -5.58 19.11
C VAL A 56 -0.94 -5.59 18.28
N LYS A 57 -2.08 -5.47 18.97
CA LYS A 57 -3.39 -5.28 18.33
C LYS A 57 -3.41 -3.99 17.52
N LEU A 58 -3.90 -4.07 16.29
CA LEU A 58 -3.90 -2.98 15.35
C LEU A 58 -5.04 -1.99 15.59
N ASN A 59 -4.77 -0.71 15.36
CA ASN A 59 -5.77 0.35 15.37
C ASN A 59 -6.42 0.54 13.98
N HIS A 60 -7.33 1.52 13.88
CA HIS A 60 -8.08 1.79 12.65
C HIS A 60 -7.19 2.04 11.41
N PRO A 61 -6.28 3.05 11.38
CA PRO A 61 -5.47 3.31 10.19
C PRO A 61 -4.52 2.16 9.82
N GLU A 62 -4.03 1.41 10.81
CA GLU A 62 -3.19 0.23 10.54
C GLU A 62 -3.96 -0.89 9.85
N ALA A 63 -5.19 -1.17 10.32
CA ALA A 63 -6.04 -2.18 9.71
C ALA A 63 -6.40 -1.81 8.27
N VAL A 64 -6.82 -0.57 8.04
CA VAL A 64 -7.13 -0.07 6.69
C VAL A 64 -5.91 -0.13 5.78
N ALA A 65 -4.72 0.25 6.26
CA ALA A 65 -3.49 0.20 5.48
C ALA A 65 -3.16 -1.22 5.02
N LEU A 66 -3.22 -2.21 5.91
CA LEU A 66 -2.95 -3.61 5.56
C LEU A 66 -3.93 -4.16 4.52
N ILE A 67 -5.23 -3.93 4.71
CA ILE A 67 -6.26 -4.35 3.76
C ILE A 67 -6.05 -3.66 2.40
N THR A 68 -5.74 -2.37 2.41
CA THR A 68 -5.50 -1.59 1.19
C THR A 68 -4.29 -2.12 0.42
N THR A 69 -3.16 -2.32 1.10
CA THR A 69 -1.96 -2.89 0.49
C THR A 69 -2.21 -4.29 -0.07
N HIS A 70 -2.96 -5.15 0.63
CA HIS A 70 -3.35 -6.46 0.11
C HIS A 70 -4.11 -6.36 -1.23
N ILE A 71 -5.02 -5.40 -1.36
CA ILE A 71 -5.77 -5.17 -2.61
C ILE A 71 -4.84 -4.66 -3.71
N LEU A 72 -3.99 -3.68 -3.41
CA LEU A 72 -3.08 -3.09 -4.39
C LEU A 72 -2.08 -4.13 -4.95
N GLU A 73 -1.46 -4.92 -4.08
CA GLU A 73 -0.53 -5.98 -4.48
C GLU A 73 -1.25 -7.10 -5.23
N GLY A 74 -2.44 -7.49 -4.78
CA GLY A 74 -3.21 -8.51 -5.48
C GLY A 74 -3.69 -8.07 -6.88
N ALA A 75 -4.03 -6.79 -7.06
CA ALA A 75 -4.31 -6.23 -8.39
C ALA A 75 -3.04 -6.22 -9.26
N ARG A 76 -1.88 -5.90 -8.67
CA ARG A 76 -0.58 -5.92 -9.34
C ARG A 76 -0.16 -7.32 -9.79
N ASP A 77 -0.51 -8.34 -9.01
CA ASP A 77 -0.36 -9.77 -9.32
C ASP A 77 -1.32 -10.27 -10.42
N GLY A 78 -2.30 -9.44 -10.82
CA GLY A 78 -3.30 -9.80 -11.83
C GLY A 78 -4.47 -10.65 -11.29
N ARG A 79 -4.70 -10.65 -9.97
CA ARG A 79 -5.91 -11.28 -9.40
C ARG A 79 -7.16 -10.54 -9.86
N THR A 80 -8.29 -11.22 -9.86
CA THR A 80 -9.57 -10.61 -10.23
C THR A 80 -10.14 -9.77 -9.10
N VAL A 81 -11.00 -8.80 -9.43
CA VAL A 81 -11.73 -7.99 -8.43
C VAL A 81 -12.47 -8.89 -7.43
N ALA A 82 -13.15 -9.93 -7.91
CA ALA A 82 -13.88 -10.86 -7.05
C ALA A 82 -12.99 -11.61 -6.06
N GLU A 83 -11.79 -12.05 -6.49
CA GLU A 83 -10.81 -12.68 -5.60
C GLU A 83 -10.30 -11.71 -4.54
N LEU A 84 -10.10 -10.42 -4.87
CA LEU A 84 -9.66 -9.40 -3.92
C LEU A 84 -10.76 -9.04 -2.92
N MET A 85 -12.02 -8.98 -3.35
CA MET A 85 -13.16 -8.83 -2.45
C MET A 85 -13.22 -9.98 -1.43
N ALA A 86 -13.02 -11.22 -1.88
CA ALA A 86 -13.07 -12.39 -1.01
C ALA A 86 -11.82 -12.54 -0.12
N SER A 87 -10.63 -12.26 -0.65
CA SER A 87 -9.37 -12.41 0.08
C SER A 87 -9.09 -11.23 1.02
N GLY A 88 -9.59 -10.03 0.73
CA GLY A 88 -9.50 -8.87 1.62
C GLY A 88 -10.14 -9.12 3.00
N ARG A 89 -11.20 -9.93 3.05
CA ARG A 89 -11.86 -10.35 4.31
C ARG A 89 -11.06 -11.37 5.13
N LYS A 90 -9.95 -11.89 4.60
CA LYS A 90 -9.11 -12.90 5.23
C LYS A 90 -7.79 -12.33 5.73
N VAL A 91 -7.56 -11.03 5.56
CA VAL A 91 -6.30 -10.36 5.91
C VAL A 91 -6.18 -10.18 7.42
N LEU A 92 -7.28 -9.83 8.08
CA LEU A 92 -7.34 -9.56 9.51
C LEU A 92 -8.54 -10.26 10.14
N THR A 93 -8.31 -10.79 11.31
CA THR A 93 -9.33 -11.33 12.21
C THR A 93 -9.63 -10.34 13.32
N ARG A 94 -10.71 -10.57 14.07
CA ARG A 94 -11.02 -9.77 15.27
C ARG A 94 -9.92 -9.78 16.33
N ASP A 95 -9.10 -10.82 16.38
CA ASP A 95 -8.02 -10.93 17.37
C ASP A 95 -6.80 -10.07 17.01
N ASP A 96 -6.64 -9.73 15.73
CA ASP A 96 -5.54 -8.90 15.23
C ASP A 96 -5.71 -7.42 15.54
N VAL A 97 -6.92 -6.98 15.91
CA VAL A 97 -7.28 -5.57 16.05
C VAL A 97 -7.75 -5.22 17.47
N MET A 98 -7.69 -3.93 17.78
CA MET A 98 -8.25 -3.37 19.01
C MET A 98 -9.78 -3.52 19.04
N ASP A 99 -10.35 -3.51 20.24
CA ASP A 99 -11.80 -3.65 20.41
C ASP A 99 -12.54 -2.47 19.76
N GLY A 100 -13.67 -2.76 19.14
CA GLY A 100 -14.49 -1.78 18.42
C GLY A 100 -14.04 -1.51 16.97
N ILE A 101 -12.80 -1.79 16.61
CA ILE A 101 -12.30 -1.59 15.23
C ILE A 101 -13.11 -2.34 14.16
N PRO A 102 -13.49 -3.63 14.34
CA PRO A 102 -14.31 -4.33 13.34
C PRO A 102 -15.67 -3.67 13.08
N ALA A 103 -16.23 -2.99 14.08
CA ALA A 103 -17.52 -2.30 13.94
C ALA A 103 -17.39 -0.91 13.31
N MET A 104 -16.19 -0.36 13.21
CA MET A 104 -15.92 0.95 12.60
C MET A 104 -15.61 0.83 11.10
N ILE A 105 -15.04 -0.31 10.67
CA ILE A 105 -14.62 -0.54 9.29
C ILE A 105 -15.65 -1.43 8.59
N HIS A 106 -16.71 -0.81 8.08
CA HIS A 106 -17.74 -1.52 7.30
C HIS A 106 -17.26 -1.86 5.90
N ASP A 107 -16.59 -0.91 5.25
CA ASP A 107 -16.11 -1.05 3.88
C ASP A 107 -14.70 -0.48 3.75
N VAL A 108 -13.86 -1.14 2.96
CA VAL A 108 -12.60 -0.59 2.47
C VAL A 108 -12.67 -0.52 0.95
N GLN A 109 -12.57 0.69 0.42
CA GLN A 109 -12.67 0.98 -1.01
C GLN A 109 -11.32 1.45 -1.54
N VAL A 110 -10.83 0.80 -2.59
CA VAL A 110 -9.50 1.05 -3.15
C VAL A 110 -9.56 1.04 -4.67
N GLU A 111 -9.11 2.12 -5.29
CA GLU A 111 -8.84 2.13 -6.72
C GLU A 111 -7.49 1.48 -6.99
N ALA A 112 -7.51 0.32 -7.66
CA ALA A 112 -6.32 -0.45 -7.97
C ALA A 112 -6.13 -0.59 -9.49
N THR A 113 -4.88 -0.61 -9.93
CA THR A 113 -4.52 -0.75 -11.34
C THR A 113 -4.32 -2.23 -11.67
N PHE A 114 -5.25 -2.81 -12.43
CA PHE A 114 -5.18 -4.19 -12.93
C PHE A 114 -4.53 -4.22 -14.32
N PRO A 115 -4.12 -5.40 -14.82
CA PRO A 115 -3.59 -5.54 -16.18
C PRO A 115 -4.53 -5.04 -17.28
N ASP A 116 -5.84 -4.99 -17.02
CA ASP A 116 -6.88 -4.53 -17.93
C ASP A 116 -7.44 -3.14 -17.61
N GLY A 117 -6.82 -2.41 -16.66
CA GLY A 117 -7.15 -1.02 -16.32
C GLY A 117 -7.42 -0.77 -14.84
N THR A 118 -7.65 0.49 -14.49
CA THR A 118 -7.98 0.88 -13.11
C THR A 118 -9.41 0.52 -12.77
N LYS A 119 -9.63 -0.11 -11.61
CA LYS A 119 -10.95 -0.51 -11.11
C LYS A 119 -11.07 -0.22 -9.62
N LEU A 120 -12.30 0.07 -9.18
CA LEU A 120 -12.64 0.18 -7.77
C LEU A 120 -12.92 -1.20 -7.18
N VAL A 121 -12.22 -1.54 -6.10
CA VAL A 121 -12.47 -2.75 -5.30
C VAL A 121 -13.08 -2.32 -3.97
N THR A 122 -14.19 -2.93 -3.59
CA THR A 122 -14.84 -2.71 -2.29
C THR A 122 -14.83 -4.01 -1.50
N VAL A 123 -14.19 -4.01 -0.33
CA VAL A 123 -14.23 -5.13 0.61
C VAL A 123 -15.22 -4.79 1.71
N HIS A 124 -16.33 -5.52 1.74
CA HIS A 124 -17.37 -5.41 2.76
C HIS A 124 -17.02 -6.27 3.98
N ASP A 125 -17.21 -5.71 5.17
CA ASP A 125 -16.91 -6.32 6.48
C ASP A 125 -15.55 -7.06 6.45
N PRO A 126 -14.44 -6.32 6.27
CA PRO A 126 -13.12 -6.92 6.02
C PRO A 126 -12.51 -7.60 7.25
N ILE A 127 -13.05 -7.38 8.45
CA ILE A 127 -12.54 -7.95 9.70
C ILE A 127 -13.62 -8.86 10.30
N VAL A 128 -13.40 -10.17 10.21
CA VAL A 128 -14.34 -11.22 10.66
C VAL A 128 -13.88 -11.96 11.90
#